data_AF-A0A2Z3HCR0-F1
#
_entry.id   AF-A0A2Z3HCR0-F1
#
_cell.length_a   1.000
_cell.length_b   1.000
_cell.length_c   1.000
_cell.angle_alpha   90.00
_cell.angle_beta   90.00
_cell.angle_gamma   90.00
#
_symmetry.space_group_name_H-M   'P 1'
#
loop_
_entity.id
_entity.type
_entity.pdbx_description
1 polymer ?
#
loop_
_entity_poly.entity_id
_entity_poly.type
_entity_poly.pdbx_seq_one_letter_code
_entity_poly.pdbx_strand_id
1 'polypeptide(L)'
;MNDDAREEAERFRWIESEKAGYDLGEAAIQQWVARHWPAFVRGRALAHLTGRRFWLSMPREDFGALSRQFPHDRELIDEVTARLVDGADNLTLIQWAADTNRPLDRVCDILQRIDLNALRQRFPPPDDADPPHIVQG
;
A
#
# COMPACT_ATOMS: atom_id res chain seq x y z
N MET A 1 12.47 8.03 7.61
CA MET A 1 11.00 7.98 7.80
C MET A 1 10.41 9.29 7.26
N ASN A 2 9.47 9.26 6.31
CA ASN A 2 8.82 10.50 5.83
C ASN A 2 7.91 11.07 6.93
N ASP A 3 7.74 12.40 7.00
CA ASP A 3 6.94 13.06 8.04
C ASP A 3 5.51 12.50 8.14
N ASP A 4 4.84 12.28 7.00
CA ASP A 4 3.50 11.69 6.97
C ASP A 4 3.44 10.23 7.45
N ALA A 5 4.55 9.48 7.39
CA ALA A 5 4.63 8.11 7.89
C ALA A 5 4.85 8.09 9.41
N ARG A 6 5.53 9.12 9.92
CA ARG A 6 5.69 9.37 11.35
C ARG A 6 4.40 9.80 12.00
N GLU A 7 3.64 10.70 11.38
CA GLU A 7 2.31 11.07 11.88
C GLU A 7 1.34 9.89 11.94
N GLU A 8 1.32 9.01 10.92
CA GLU A 8 0.45 7.83 10.93
C GLU A 8 0.88 6.81 12.00
N ALA A 9 2.19 6.59 12.16
CA ALA A 9 2.74 5.71 13.19
C ALA A 9 2.50 6.25 14.61
N GLU A 10 2.65 7.56 14.82
CA GLU A 10 2.34 8.23 16.09
C GLU A 10 0.84 8.15 16.41
N ARG A 11 -0.02 8.32 15.41
CA ARG A 11 -1.48 8.16 15.56
C ARG A 11 -1.85 6.73 15.92
N PHE A 12 -1.21 5.74 15.31
CA PHE A 12 -1.43 4.34 15.65
C PHE A 12 -0.94 4.03 17.08
N ARG A 13 0.26 4.48 17.44
CA ARG A 13 0.80 4.35 18.82
C ARG A 13 -0.17 4.94 19.84
N TRP A 14 -0.70 6.13 19.57
CA TRP A 14 -1.66 6.77 20.47
C TRP A 14 -2.94 5.91 20.66
N ILE A 15 -3.52 5.40 19.56
CA ILE A 15 -4.72 4.55 19.63
C ILE A 15 -4.45 3.24 20.40
N GLU A 16 -3.30 2.60 20.19
CA GLU A 16 -2.99 1.33 20.87
C GLU A 16 -2.59 1.53 22.33
N SER A 17 -1.88 2.62 22.67
CA SER A 17 -1.60 2.98 24.07
C SER A 17 -2.90 3.29 24.85
N GLU A 18 -3.87 3.94 24.21
CA GLU A 18 -5.20 4.18 24.79
C GLU A 18 -5.96 2.86 25.05
N LYS A 19 -5.88 1.88 24.13
CA LYS A 19 -6.49 0.56 24.32
C LYS A 19 -5.79 -0.30 25.38
N ALA A 20 -4.47 -0.19 25.48
CA ALA A 20 -3.67 -0.96 26.43
C ALA A 20 -3.75 -0.40 27.87
N GLY A 21 -4.09 0.88 28.01
CA GLY A 21 -4.12 1.57 29.30
C GLY A 21 -2.73 1.93 29.85
N TYR A 22 -1.68 1.81 29.03
CA TYR A 22 -0.31 2.22 29.32
C TYR A 22 0.45 2.53 28.02
N ASP A 23 1.50 3.36 28.09
CA ASP A 23 2.30 3.71 26.90
C ASP A 23 3.08 2.51 26.39
N LEU A 24 2.81 2.09 25.16
CA LEU A 24 3.47 0.97 24.50
C LEU A 24 4.85 1.33 23.91
N GLY A 25 5.23 2.62 23.92
CA GLY A 25 6.56 3.07 23.53
C GLY A 25 6.93 2.76 22.07
N GLU A 26 8.23 2.66 21.81
CA GLU A 26 8.79 2.43 20.47
C GLU A 26 8.49 1.02 19.91
N ALA A 27 8.29 0.04 20.79
CA ALA A 27 7.99 -1.34 20.40
C ALA A 27 6.63 -1.48 19.68
N ALA A 28 5.64 -0.64 20.02
CA ALA A 28 4.37 -0.59 19.28
C ALA A 28 4.53 -0.03 17.86
N ILE A 29 5.42 0.95 17.68
CA ILE A 29 5.70 1.52 16.36
C ILE A 29 6.37 0.45 15.48
N GLN A 30 7.32 -0.31 16.02
CA GLN A 30 7.95 -1.42 15.29
C GLN A 30 6.95 -2.51 14.90
N GLN A 31 6.07 -2.93 15.81
CA GLN A 31 5.02 -3.90 15.49
C GLN A 31 4.04 -3.37 14.43
N TRP A 32 3.74 -2.07 14.46
CA TRP A 32 2.92 -1.45 13.44
C TRP A 32 3.60 -1.46 12.08
N VAL A 33 4.86 -1.04 12.01
CA VAL A 33 5.64 -1.04 10.77
C VAL A 33 5.70 -2.45 10.20
N ALA A 34 6.02 -3.46 11.01
CA ALA A 34 6.08 -4.85 10.54
C ALA A 34 4.74 -5.36 9.96
N ARG A 35 3.60 -4.94 10.51
CA ARG A 35 2.27 -5.45 10.14
C ARG A 35 1.53 -4.61 9.10
N HIS A 36 1.70 -3.29 9.14
CA HIS A 36 0.87 -2.34 8.42
C HIS A 36 1.63 -1.54 7.36
N TRP A 37 2.97 -1.49 7.40
CA TRP A 37 3.78 -0.74 6.43
C TRP A 37 3.47 -1.12 4.97
N PRO A 38 3.39 -2.41 4.59
CA PRO A 38 3.13 -2.77 3.19
C PRO A 38 1.78 -2.28 2.69
N ALA A 39 0.73 -2.37 3.52
CA ALA A 39 -0.61 -1.91 3.18
C ALA A 39 -0.68 -0.38 3.11
N PHE A 40 -0.02 0.30 4.05
CA PHE A 40 0.08 1.75 4.11
C PHE A 40 0.76 2.34 2.86
N VAL A 41 1.95 1.82 2.50
CA VAL A 41 2.67 2.23 1.29
C VAL A 41 1.84 1.98 0.05
N ARG A 42 1.22 0.79 -0.05
CA ARG A 42 0.38 0.41 -1.19
C ARG A 42 -0.79 1.38 -1.36
N GLY A 43 -1.54 1.67 -0.31
CA GLY A 43 -2.69 2.58 -0.37
C GLY A 43 -2.30 3.98 -0.86
N ARG A 44 -1.17 4.51 -0.36
CA ARG A 44 -0.65 5.81 -0.82
C ARG A 44 -0.18 5.77 -2.26
N ALA A 45 0.60 4.75 -2.63
CA ALA A 45 1.09 4.60 -4.01
C ALA A 45 -0.08 4.52 -5.00
N LEU A 46 -1.13 3.77 -4.69
CA LEU A 46 -2.32 3.67 -5.54
C LEU A 46 -3.07 5.00 -5.62
N ALA A 47 -3.24 5.72 -4.51
CA ALA A 47 -3.87 7.04 -4.52
C ALA A 47 -3.04 8.07 -5.31
N HIS A 48 -1.71 7.93 -5.33
CA HIS A 48 -0.82 8.78 -6.11
C HIS A 48 -0.91 8.46 -7.60
N LEU A 49 -0.78 7.19 -7.96
CA LEU A 49 -0.84 6.70 -9.35
C LEU A 49 -2.20 6.98 -10.02
N THR A 50 -3.29 6.97 -9.24
CA THR A 50 -4.64 7.35 -9.70
C THR A 50 -4.91 8.85 -9.70
N GLY A 51 -3.96 9.66 -9.23
CA GLY A 51 -4.08 11.12 -9.19
C GLY A 51 -5.03 11.64 -8.10
N ARG A 52 -5.46 10.79 -7.16
CA ARG A 52 -6.39 11.15 -6.08
C ARG A 52 -5.71 12.00 -5.00
N ARG A 53 -4.44 11.72 -4.69
CA ARG A 53 -3.67 12.48 -3.69
C ARG A 53 -2.19 12.53 -4.05
N PHE A 54 -1.60 13.71 -3.91
CA PHE A 54 -0.19 13.94 -4.21
C PHE A 54 0.65 13.81 -2.93
N TRP A 55 1.83 13.19 -3.04
CA TRP A 55 2.82 13.09 -1.98
C TRP A 55 4.18 13.51 -2.53
N LEU A 56 4.88 14.41 -1.82
CA LEU A 56 6.20 14.89 -2.21
C LEU A 56 7.26 13.78 -2.21
N SER A 57 7.06 12.73 -1.42
CA SER A 57 7.95 11.58 -1.35
C SER A 57 7.84 10.62 -2.53
N MET A 58 6.89 10.84 -3.44
CA MET A 58 6.72 10.07 -4.66
C MET A 58 7.04 10.93 -5.88
N PRO A 59 7.49 10.32 -6.99
CA PRO A 59 7.84 11.10 -8.17
C PRO A 59 6.65 11.83 -8.73
N ARG A 60 6.89 13.07 -9.13
CA ARG A 60 5.87 13.91 -9.72
C ARG A 60 5.31 13.30 -11.01
N GLU A 61 6.13 12.59 -11.77
CA GLU A 61 5.75 11.91 -13.01
C GLU A 61 4.80 10.73 -12.79
N ASP A 62 4.78 10.14 -11.59
CA ASP A 62 3.90 9.03 -11.24
C ASP A 62 2.50 9.52 -10.83
N PHE A 63 2.36 10.78 -10.40
CA PHE A 63 1.07 11.32 -10.00
C PHE A 63 0.06 11.26 -11.15
N GLY A 64 -1.02 10.51 -11.00
CA GLY A 64 -2.05 10.33 -12.04
C GLY A 64 -1.60 9.51 -13.26
N ALA A 65 -0.50 8.77 -13.16
CA ALA A 65 0.03 8.02 -14.29
C ALA A 65 -0.92 6.92 -14.79
N LEU A 66 -1.65 6.23 -13.90
CA LEU A 66 -2.63 5.23 -14.31
C LEU A 66 -3.78 5.87 -15.10
N SER A 67 -4.32 6.99 -14.60
CA SER A 67 -5.40 7.70 -15.28
C SER A 67 -4.98 8.28 -16.63
N ARG A 68 -3.70 8.67 -16.78
CA ARG A 68 -3.16 9.12 -18.08
C ARG A 68 -2.96 7.97 -19.06
N GLN A 69 -2.46 6.83 -18.59
CA GLN A 69 -2.14 5.69 -19.43
C GLN A 69 -3.39 4.90 -19.86
N PHE A 70 -4.42 4.88 -19.01
CA PHE A 70 -5.67 4.15 -19.23
C PHE A 70 -6.89 5.08 -19.08
N PRO A 71 -7.05 6.10 -19.97
CA PRO A 71 -8.09 7.11 -19.82
C PRO A 71 -9.52 6.57 -19.95
N HIS A 72 -9.69 5.42 -20.59
CA HIS A 72 -10.98 4.77 -20.81
C HIS A 72 -11.30 3.67 -19.80
N ASP A 73 -10.33 3.27 -18.96
CA ASP A 73 -10.48 2.14 -18.04
C ASP A 73 -10.68 2.60 -16.59
N ARG A 74 -11.24 3.79 -16.37
CA ARG A 74 -11.37 4.37 -15.02
C ARG A 74 -12.09 3.44 -14.04
N GLU A 75 -13.19 2.83 -14.46
CA GLU A 75 -13.94 1.87 -13.62
C GLU A 75 -13.07 0.66 -13.27
N LEU A 76 -12.35 0.11 -14.24
CA LEU A 76 -11.46 -1.03 -14.04
C LEU A 76 -10.27 -0.69 -13.12
N ILE A 77 -9.69 0.51 -13.28
CA ILE A 77 -8.66 1.02 -12.38
C ILE A 77 -9.22 1.12 -10.97
N ASP A 78 -10.41 1.71 -10.79
CA ASP A 78 -11.01 1.88 -9.48
C ASP A 78 -11.29 0.51 -8.81
N GLU A 79 -11.76 -0.48 -9.57
CA GLU A 79 -11.98 -1.85 -9.09
C GLU A 79 -10.71 -2.61 -8.71
N VAL A 80 -9.68 -2.53 -9.55
CA VAL A 80 -8.38 -3.18 -9.31
C VAL A 80 -7.70 -2.53 -8.11
N THR A 81 -7.68 -1.19 -8.05
CA THR A 81 -7.05 -0.46 -6.94
C THR A 81 -7.76 -0.69 -5.61
N ALA A 82 -9.10 -0.73 -5.59
CA ALA A 82 -9.85 -1.05 -4.38
C ALA A 82 -9.46 -2.43 -3.82
N ARG A 83 -9.44 -3.45 -4.67
CA ARG A 83 -9.05 -4.82 -4.27
C ARG A 83 -7.60 -4.91 -3.79
N LEU A 84 -6.69 -4.18 -4.42
CA LEU A 84 -5.30 -4.11 -3.98
C LEU A 84 -5.17 -3.47 -2.58
N VAL A 85 -5.96 -2.43 -2.30
CA VAL A 85 -6.06 -1.81 -0.98
C VAL A 85 -6.60 -2.81 0.06
N ASP A 86 -7.59 -3.62 -0.32
CA ASP A 86 -8.17 -4.67 0.53
C ASP A 86 -7.24 -5.88 0.76
N GLY A 87 -6.05 -5.87 0.14
CA GLY A 87 -5.02 -6.87 0.38
C GLY A 87 -4.89 -7.94 -0.70
N ALA A 88 -5.70 -7.89 -1.77
CA ALA A 88 -5.59 -8.84 -2.86
C ALA A 88 -4.18 -8.80 -3.48
N ASP A 89 -3.64 -9.97 -3.82
CA ASP A 89 -2.43 -10.10 -4.62
C ASP A 89 -2.78 -10.19 -6.12
N ASN A 90 -1.74 -10.17 -6.97
CA ASN A 90 -1.92 -10.21 -8.42
C ASN A 90 -2.66 -11.48 -8.88
N LEU A 91 -2.41 -12.63 -8.25
CA LEU A 91 -3.03 -13.90 -8.64
C LEU A 91 -4.53 -13.88 -8.33
N THR A 92 -4.90 -13.44 -7.12
CA THR A 92 -6.29 -13.29 -6.68
C THR A 92 -7.05 -12.31 -7.59
N LEU A 93 -6.39 -11.23 -8.02
CA LEU A 93 -6.95 -10.27 -8.97
C LEU A 93 -7.16 -10.84 -10.37
N ILE A 94 -6.20 -11.61 -10.87
CA ILE A 94 -6.31 -12.28 -12.18
C ILE A 94 -7.47 -13.30 -12.14
N GLN A 95 -7.58 -14.08 -11.07
CA GLN A 95 -8.69 -15.02 -10.88
C GLN A 95 -10.04 -14.30 -10.84
N TRP A 96 -10.15 -13.23 -10.03
CA TRP A 96 -11.34 -12.40 -9.97
C TRP A 96 -11.75 -11.86 -11.35
N ALA A 97 -10.78 -11.38 -12.12
CA ALA A 97 -11.04 -10.83 -13.44
C ALA A 97 -11.57 -11.90 -14.41
N ALA A 98 -11.03 -13.13 -14.34
CA ALA A 98 -11.52 -14.26 -15.11
C ALA A 98 -12.96 -14.64 -14.70
N ASP A 99 -13.22 -14.75 -13.40
CA ASP A 99 -14.53 -15.16 -12.84
C ASP A 99 -15.64 -14.14 -13.14
N THR A 100 -15.28 -12.86 -13.23
CA THR A 100 -16.22 -11.75 -13.48
C THR A 100 -16.25 -11.26 -14.92
N ASN A 101 -15.56 -11.96 -15.83
CA ASN A 101 -15.47 -11.61 -17.25
C ASN A 101 -14.97 -10.16 -17.49
N ARG A 102 -14.04 -9.71 -16.65
CA ARG A 102 -13.30 -8.44 -16.84
C ARG A 102 -12.16 -8.67 -17.86
N PRO A 103 -11.74 -7.64 -18.60
CA PRO A 103 -10.69 -7.78 -19.62
C PRO A 103 -9.33 -8.11 -18.98
N LEU A 104 -8.97 -9.39 -18.97
CA LEU A 104 -7.74 -9.91 -18.32
C LEU A 104 -6.48 -9.18 -18.80
N ASP A 105 -6.35 -8.95 -20.10
CA ASP A 105 -5.20 -8.24 -20.66
C ASP A 105 -5.05 -6.83 -20.06
N ARG A 106 -6.16 -6.12 -19.88
CA ARG A 106 -6.17 -4.78 -19.26
C ARG A 106 -5.85 -4.84 -17.78
N VAL A 107 -6.35 -5.85 -17.07
CA VAL A 107 -6.00 -6.06 -15.66
C VAL A 107 -4.49 -6.31 -15.54
N CYS A 108 -3.92 -7.15 -16.40
CA CYS A 108 -2.50 -7.41 -16.46
C CYS A 108 -1.68 -6.15 -16.76
N ASP A 109 -2.10 -5.33 -17.73
CA ASP A 109 -1.43 -4.06 -18.06
C ASP A 109 -1.44 -3.08 -16.86
N ILE A 110 -2.57 -2.97 -16.17
CA ILE A 110 -2.71 -2.12 -14.97
C ILE A 110 -1.80 -2.64 -13.86
N LEU A 111 -1.79 -3.95 -13.59
CA LEU A 111 -0.94 -4.57 -12.57
C LEU A 111 0.55 -4.39 -12.88
N GLN A 112 0.94 -4.52 -14.15
CA GLN A 112 2.31 -4.26 -14.60
C GLN A 112 2.71 -2.81 -14.38
N ARG A 113 1.81 -1.85 -14.62
CA ARG A 113 2.09 -0.43 -14.38
C ARG A 113 2.22 -0.09 -12.89
N ILE A 114 1.49 -0.80 -12.03
CA ILE A 114 1.54 -0.62 -10.58
C ILE A 114 2.81 -1.21 -9.97
N ASP A 115 3.27 -2.36 -10.45
CA ASP A 115 4.40 -3.14 -9.93
C ASP A 115 4.55 -3.08 -8.41
N LEU A 116 3.73 -3.87 -7.70
CA LEU A 116 3.75 -3.96 -6.25
C LEU A 116 5.12 -4.37 -5.68
N ASN A 117 5.92 -5.10 -6.45
CA ASN A 117 7.24 -5.55 -6.00
C ASN A 117 8.24 -4.40 -6.06
N ALA A 118 8.24 -3.63 -7.15
CA ALA A 118 9.02 -2.41 -7.25
C ALA A 118 8.62 -1.39 -6.16
N LEU A 119 7.33 -1.23 -5.87
CA LEU A 119 6.85 -0.37 -4.79
C LEU A 119 7.41 -0.79 -3.42
N ARG A 120 7.44 -2.10 -3.12
CA ARG A 120 7.98 -2.61 -1.86
C ARG A 120 9.49 -2.35 -1.75
N GLN A 121 10.24 -2.52 -2.82
CA GLN A 121 11.69 -2.25 -2.85
C GLN A 121 12.00 -0.76 -2.74
N ARG A 122 11.16 0.07 -3.36
CA ARG A 122 11.33 1.52 -3.39
C ARG A 122 10.99 2.20 -2.06
N PHE A 123 10.07 1.61 -1.30
CA PHE A 123 9.64 2.10 0.00
C PHE A 123 9.77 0.99 1.05
N PRO A 124 11.01 0.58 1.39
CA PRO A 124 11.23 -0.40 2.44
C PRO A 124 10.73 0.17 3.78
N PRO A 125 10.34 -0.70 4.73
CA PRO A 125 10.12 -0.25 6.11
C PRO A 125 11.39 0.45 6.62
N PRO A 126 11.26 1.48 7.46
CA PRO A 126 12.41 2.15 8.06
C PRO A 126 13.32 1.15 8.79
N ASP A 127 14.65 1.33 8.71
CA ASP A 127 15.70 0.41 9.20
C ASP A 127 15.58 0.05 10.70
N ASP A 128 14.87 0.85 11.49
CA ASP A 128 14.63 0.58 12.92
C ASP A 128 13.52 -0.46 13.16
N ALA A 129 12.89 -1.00 12.11
CA ALA A 129 11.95 -2.11 12.21
C ALA A 129 12.70 -3.44 12.19
N ASP A 130 13.15 -3.87 13.38
CA ASP A 130 13.71 -5.21 13.58
C ASP A 130 12.74 -6.26 13.00
N PRO A 131 13.18 -7.20 12.14
CA PRO A 131 12.31 -8.27 11.69
C PRO A 131 11.77 -9.00 12.92
N PRO A 132 10.48 -9.38 12.96
CA PRO A 132 9.94 -10.08 14.10
C PRO A 132 10.80 -11.32 14.36
N HIS A 133 11.47 -11.35 15.50
CA HIS A 133 12.08 -12.57 15.99
C HIS A 133 10.96 -13.59 16.10
N ILE A 134 10.86 -14.46 15.11
CA ILE A 134 10.04 -15.66 15.21
C ILE A 134 10.70 -16.48 16.31
N VAL A 135 10.17 -16.39 17.51
CA VAL A 135 10.48 -17.30 18.59
C VAL A 135 9.96 -18.65 18.12
N GLN A 136 10.85 -19.47 17.56
CA GLN A 136 10.56 -20.88 17.36
C GLN A 136 10.47 -21.52 18.75
N GLY A 137 9.24 -21.82 19.15
CA GLY A 137 8.90 -22.69 20.27
C GLY A 137 8.30 -23.99 19.75
#